data_AF-A0A2N3B0V9-F1
#
_entry.id   AF-A0A2N3B0V9-F1
#
_cell.length_a   1.000
_cell.length_b   1.000
_cell.length_c   1.000
_cell.angle_alpha   90.00
_cell.angle_beta   90.00
_cell.angle_gamma   90.00
#
_symmetry.space_group_name_H-M   'P 1'
#
loop_
_entity.id
_entity.type
_entity.pdbx_description
1 polymer ?
#
loop_
_entity_poly.entity_id
_entity_poly.type
_entity_poly.pdbx_seq_one_letter_code
_entity_poly.pdbx_strand_id
1 'polypeptide(L)' 'MRGGRANSEDGGAGAEQDVPAVAYVRMSTDHQKYSTENQLDVIRSYAAARGLQILRVFEDSGRSGLRL' A
#
# COMPACT_ATOMS: atom_id res chain seq x y z
N MET A 1 -41.03 17.48 -27.55
CA MET A 1 -40.59 16.11 -27.23
C MET A 1 -39.52 15.67 -28.23
N ARG A 2 -38.24 15.63 -27.81
CA ARG A 2 -37.24 14.67 -28.30
C ARG A 2 -36.05 14.72 -27.34
N GLY A 3 -36.08 13.83 -26.36
CA GLY A 3 -34.93 13.59 -25.50
C GLY A 3 -33.84 12.80 -26.22
N GLY A 4 -32.67 12.79 -25.61
CA GLY A 4 -31.68 11.73 -25.79
C GLY A 4 -30.32 12.21 -26.28
N ARG A 5 -29.36 12.17 -25.35
CA ARG A 5 -27.97 11.65 -25.42
C ARG A 5 -27.10 12.52 -24.51
N ALA A 6 -26.91 12.13 -23.25
CA ALA A 6 -25.82 11.25 -22.82
C ALA A 6 -24.46 11.87 -23.16
N ASN A 7 -23.90 12.58 -22.18
CA ASN A 7 -22.46 12.70 -22.04
C ASN A 7 -22.19 12.79 -20.54
N SER A 8 -22.23 11.63 -19.88
CA SER A 8 -21.49 11.45 -18.63
C SER A 8 -20.03 11.47 -19.07
N GLU A 9 -19.36 12.59 -18.80
CA GLU A 9 -17.94 12.76 -19.05
C GLU A 9 -17.21 11.65 -18.29
N ASP A 10 -16.77 10.67 -19.08
CA ASP A 10 -15.93 9.56 -18.68
C ASP A 10 -14.66 10.14 -18.05
N GLY A 11 -14.62 10.16 -16.72
CA GLY A 11 -13.45 10.50 -15.92
C GLY A 11 -12.38 9.41 -15.95
N GLY A 12 -12.16 8.78 -17.11
CA GLY A 12 -11.16 7.75 -17.36
C GLY A 12 -9.76 8.33 -17.53
N ALA A 13 -9.36 9.27 -16.67
CA ALA A 13 -7.98 9.74 -16.61
C ALA A 13 -7.19 8.88 -15.61
N GLY A 14 -6.51 7.86 -16.13
CA GLY A 14 -5.35 7.27 -15.46
C GLY A 14 -5.59 6.00 -14.64
N ALA A 15 -6.26 4.99 -15.19
CA ALA A 15 -5.98 3.61 -14.79
C ALA A 15 -4.63 3.17 -15.38
N GLU A 16 -3.54 3.88 -15.05
CA GLU A 16 -2.18 3.37 -15.22
C GLU A 16 -1.96 2.34 -14.12
N GLN A 17 -2.59 1.17 -14.33
CA GLN A 17 -2.30 -0.12 -13.73
C GLN A 17 -1.83 0.00 -12.27
N ASP A 18 -2.77 0.15 -11.33
CA ASP A 18 -2.50 -0.08 -9.92
C ASP A 18 -2.05 -1.54 -9.75
N VAL A 19 -0.74 -1.76 -9.87
CA VAL A 19 -0.19 -3.11 -9.79
C VAL A 19 -0.34 -3.54 -8.33
N PRO A 20 -1.12 -4.59 -8.05
CA PRO A 20 -1.37 -5.01 -6.68
C PRO A 20 -0.07 -5.49 -6.04
N ALA A 21 0.24 -4.96 -4.86
CA ALA A 21 1.43 -5.27 -4.11
C ALA A 21 1.10 -5.56 -2.64
N VAL A 22 2.06 -6.17 -1.94
CA VAL A 22 1.99 -6.45 -0.51
C VAL A 22 3.24 -5.87 0.14
N ALA A 23 3.08 -5.21 1.29
CA ALA A 23 4.19 -4.75 2.11
C ALA A 23 4.50 -5.78 3.20
N TYR A 24 5.78 -6.06 3.43
CA TYR A 24 6.26 -6.86 4.55
C TYR A 24 7.32 -6.07 5.30
N VAL A 25 7.13 -5.89 6.61
CA VAL A 25 8.07 -5.23 7.51
C VAL A 25 8.49 -6.20 8.61
N ARG A 26 9.76 -6.18 9.00
CA ARG A 26 10.28 -7.05 10.06
C ARG A 26 11.31 -6.32 10.93
N MET A 27 11.29 -6.61 12.22
CA MET A 27 12.31 -6.14 13.16
C MET A 27 13.25 -7.30 13.51
N SER A 28 14.56 -7.09 13.35
CA SER A 28 15.56 -8.16 13.60
C SER A 28 16.32 -8.00 14.91
N THR A 29 16.33 -6.81 15.54
CA THR A 29 17.08 -6.54 16.78
C THR A 29 16.51 -5.33 17.52
N ASP A 30 16.69 -5.30 18.85
CA ASP A 30 16.22 -4.29 19.83
C ASP A 30 16.61 -2.82 19.53
N HIS A 31 17.41 -2.54 18.50
CA HIS A 31 17.69 -1.17 18.10
C HIS A 31 16.50 -0.54 17.38
N GLN A 32 15.63 0.09 18.17
CA GLN A 32 14.44 0.84 17.79
C GLN A 32 14.71 2.13 16.98
N LYS A 33 15.80 2.19 16.20
CA LYS A 33 16.14 3.41 15.45
C LYS A 33 15.16 3.71 14.31
N TYR A 34 14.42 2.71 13.84
CA TYR A 34 13.37 2.88 12.84
C TYR A 34 12.18 2.03 13.22
N SER A 35 11.13 2.64 13.79
CA SER A 35 9.86 1.96 14.05
C SER A 35 9.34 1.29 12.78
N THR A 36 8.58 0.20 12.94
CA THR A 36 7.93 -0.48 11.80
C THR A 36 7.02 0.47 11.02
N GLU A 37 6.49 1.49 11.69
CA GLU A 37 5.76 2.61 11.10
C GLU A 37 6.59 3.43 10.12
N ASN A 38 7.82 3.83 10.48
CA ASN A 38 8.70 4.57 9.58
C ASN A 38 9.10 3.74 8.35
N GLN A 39 9.29 2.43 8.54
CA GLN A 39 9.54 1.51 7.42
C GLN A 39 8.33 1.45 6.48
N LEU A 40 7.12 1.41 7.05
CA LEU A 40 5.89 1.37 6.28
C LEU A 40 5.65 2.66 5.49
N ASP A 41 5.97 3.82 6.04
CA ASP A 41 5.81 5.10 5.35
C ASP A 41 6.75 5.25 4.15
N VAL A 42 7.99 4.75 4.27
CA VAL A 42 8.92 4.67 3.13
C VAL A 42 8.37 3.73 2.05
N ILE A 43 7.85 2.56 2.45
CA ILE A 43 7.27 1.57 1.52
C ILE A 43 6.04 2.15 0.78
N ARG A 44 5.17 2.87 1.48
CA ARG A 44 4.00 3.56 0.88
C ARG A 44 4.42 4.62 -0.12
N SER A 45 5.42 5.43 0.22
CA SER A 45 5.95 6.47 -0.67
C SER A 45 6.56 5.85 -1.94
N TYR A 46 7.29 4.75 -1.78
CA TYR A 46 7.84 3.99 -2.92
C TYR A 46 6.75 3.41 -3.82
N ALA A 47 5.69 2.87 -3.21
CA ALA A 47 4.56 2.27 -3.91
C ALA A 47 3.78 3.32 -4.72
N ALA A 48 3.45 4.46 -4.10
CA ALA A 48 2.78 5.57 -4.76
C ALA A 48 3.59 6.12 -5.94
N ALA A 49 4.92 6.25 -5.80
CA ALA A 49 5.80 6.72 -6.87
C ALA A 49 5.90 5.75 -8.08
N ARG A 50 5.37 4.53 -7.96
CA ARG A 50 5.48 3.47 -8.97
C ARG A 50 4.13 2.90 -9.43
N GLY A 51 3.02 3.50 -9.01
CA GLY A 51 1.69 2.96 -9.32
C GLY A 51 1.46 1.57 -8.70
N LEU A 52 2.03 1.31 -7.52
CA LEU A 52 1.78 0.08 -6.77
C LEU A 52 0.68 0.34 -5.73
N GLN A 53 -0.33 -0.52 -5.71
CA GLN A 53 -1.37 -0.49 -4.69
C GLN A 53 -1.08 -1.54 -3.61
N ILE A 54 -0.75 -1.10 -2.40
CA ILE A 54 -0.52 -2.00 -1.26
C ILE A 54 -1.88 -2.52 -0.76
N LEU A 55 -2.16 -3.79 -1.03
CA LEU A 55 -3.41 -4.46 -0.61
C LEU A 55 -3.37 -4.93 0.85
N ARG A 56 -2.17 -5.26 1.34
CA ARG A 56 -1.96 -5.79 2.69
C ARG A 56 -0.57 -5.46 3.19
N VAL A 57 -0.46 -5.26 4.49
CA VAL A 57 0.80 -5.11 5.22
C VAL A 57 0.94 -6.28 6.17
N PHE A 58 2.08 -6.96 6.13
CA PHE A 58 2.46 -8.01 7.06
C PHE A 58 3.62 -7.50 7.93
N GLU A 59 3.49 -7.65 9.24
CA GLU A 59 4.49 -7.21 10.21
C GLU A 59 5.01 -8.39 11.02
N ASP A 60 6.32 -8.57 11.00
CA ASP A 60 7.04 -9.42 11.94
C ASP A 60 7.64 -8.53 13.04
N SER A 61 6.86 -8.36 14.09
CA SER A 61 7.21 -7.54 15.25
C SER A 61 8.15 -8.25 16.23
N GLY A 62 8.83 -9.34 15.83
CA GLY A 62 9.85 -9.99 16.65
C GLY A 62 9.35 -10.55 17.99
N ARG A 63 8.03 -10.64 18.20
CA ARG A 63 7.48 -11.34 19.36
C ARG A 63 7.59 -12.83 19.10
N SER A 64 8.70 -13.39 19.58
CA SER A 64 8.95 -14.81 19.75
C SER A 64 7.64 -15.56 19.96
N GLY A 65 7.30 -16.42 18.99
CA GLY A 65 6.18 -17.35 19.06
C GLY A 65 6.37 -18.48 20.07
N LEU A 66 7.20 -18.29 21.11
CA LEU A 66 7.25 -19.20 22.25
C LEU A 66 6.39 -18.61 23.38
N ARG A 67 5.08 -18.83 23.30
CA ARG A 67 4.24 -18.87 24.50
C ARG A 67 4.60 -20.15 25.24
N LEU A 68 5.31 -20.04 26.36
CA LEU A 68 5.20 -21.00 27.47
C LEU A 68 3.86 -20.79 28.19
#